data_AF-A0A7C8ZH77-F1
#
_entry.id   AF-A0A7C8ZH77-F1
#
_cell.length_a   1.000
_cell.length_b   1.000
_cell.length_c   1.000
_cell.angle_alpha   90.00
_cell.angle_beta   90.00
_cell.angle_gamma   90.00
#
_symmetry.space_group_name_H-M   'P 1'
#
loop_
_entity.id
_entity.type
_entity.pdbx_description
1 polymer ?
#
loop_
_entity_poly.entity_id
_entity_poly.type
_entity_poly.pdbx_seq_one_letter_code
_entity_poly.pdbx_strand_id
1 'polypeptide(L)'
;SFGQTNVTQLELSMNQLTGDASLLFGKDKTMLEVIKLDHNNFKFDFSNVDLPMGIRTLDISHNKIYGSLPKRLGQLPLKSIDVSYNNLCGMIPTGRRLKRFSPDSFAHNKCLCGPPLPPCK
;
A
#
# COMPACT_ATOMS: atom_id res chain seq x y z
N SER A 1 1.89 19.21 -12.65
CA SER A 1 2.59 18.80 -11.40
C SER A 1 2.95 17.32 -11.50
N PHE A 2 4.02 16.84 -10.84
CA PHE A 2 4.41 15.41 -10.84
C PHE A 2 3.25 14.49 -10.40
N GLY A 3 2.39 14.99 -9.49
CA GLY A 3 1.14 14.34 -9.09
C GLY A 3 0.10 14.18 -10.19
N GLN A 4 0.27 14.75 -11.38
CA GLN A 4 -0.64 14.62 -12.53
C GLN A 4 -0.08 13.77 -13.67
N THR A 5 1.18 13.32 -13.58
CA THR A 5 1.79 12.48 -14.62
C THR A 5 1.14 11.11 -14.65
N ASN A 6 0.74 10.66 -15.84
CA ASN A 6 0.20 9.32 -16.05
C ASN A 6 1.35 8.39 -16.44
N VAL A 7 1.94 7.75 -15.43
CA VAL A 7 3.05 6.81 -15.59
C VAL A 7 2.56 5.38 -15.39
N THR A 8 3.21 4.43 -16.05
CA THR A 8 2.94 3.00 -15.82
C THR A 8 3.63 2.49 -14.56
N GLN A 9 4.82 3.01 -14.27
CA GLN A 9 5.64 2.61 -13.13
C GLN A 9 6.16 3.85 -12.40
N LEU A 10 6.10 3.81 -11.08
CA LEU A 10 6.68 4.81 -10.19
C LEU A 10 7.58 4.10 -9.17
N GLU A 11 8.89 4.32 -9.28
CA GLU A 11 9.94 3.71 -8.46
C GLU A 11 10.68 4.83 -7.75
N LEU A 12 10.50 4.93 -6.43
CA LEU A 12 11.10 5.96 -5.57
C LEU A 12 11.82 5.34 -4.37
N SER A 13 12.07 4.04 -4.40
CA SER A 13 12.58 3.27 -3.28
C SER A 13 13.98 3.68 -2.84
N MET A 14 14.33 3.37 -1.59
CA MET A 14 15.67 3.59 -1.02
C MET A 14 16.11 5.07 -1.07
N ASN A 15 15.21 5.95 -0.66
CA ASN A 15 15.47 7.39 -0.57
C ASN A 15 15.18 7.92 0.84
N GLN A 16 15.34 9.23 1.02
CA GLN A 16 15.01 9.92 2.26
C GLN A 16 13.74 10.78 2.09
N LEU A 17 12.86 10.42 1.16
CA LEU A 17 11.66 11.20 0.86
C LEU A 17 10.72 11.21 2.06
N THR A 18 10.11 12.36 2.30
CA THR A 18 9.22 12.60 3.45
C THR A 18 7.88 13.15 2.96
N GLY A 19 6.96 13.34 3.90
CA GLY A 19 5.67 13.99 3.63
C GLY A 19 4.57 13.02 3.21
N ASP A 20 3.53 13.58 2.62
CA ASP A 20 2.33 12.88 2.21
C ASP A 20 2.41 12.45 0.74
N ALA A 21 2.47 11.14 0.51
CA ALA A 21 2.53 10.53 -0.82
C ALA A 21 1.17 10.03 -1.31
N SER A 22 0.07 10.31 -0.61
CA SER A 22 -1.29 9.88 -1.00
C SER A 22 -1.68 10.36 -2.40
N LEU A 23 -1.19 11.53 -2.83
CA LEU A 23 -1.43 12.10 -4.16
C LEU A 23 -0.74 11.34 -5.31
N LEU A 24 0.22 10.47 -4.99
CA LEU A 24 0.84 9.59 -5.99
C LEU A 24 -0.11 8.46 -6.41
N PHE A 25 -1.11 8.20 -5.57
CA PHE A 25 -2.26 7.37 -5.87
C PHE A 25 -3.40 8.26 -6.39
N GLY A 26 -4.45 7.64 -6.88
CA GLY A 26 -5.61 8.33 -7.42
C GLY A 26 -6.32 7.46 -8.43
N LYS A 27 -7.65 7.44 -8.41
CA LYS A 27 -8.46 6.71 -9.39
C LYS A 27 -8.24 7.17 -10.84
N ASP A 28 -7.74 8.39 -11.01
CA ASP A 28 -7.37 9.02 -12.28
C ASP A 28 -6.02 8.55 -12.83
N LYS A 29 -5.21 7.84 -12.04
CA LYS A 29 -3.95 7.19 -12.45
C LYS A 29 -4.19 5.89 -13.20
N THR A 30 -4.91 5.96 -14.31
CA THR A 30 -5.44 4.79 -15.03
C THR A 30 -4.36 3.88 -15.63
N MET A 31 -3.15 4.39 -15.89
CA MET A 31 -2.06 3.57 -16.42
C MET A 31 -1.13 3.00 -15.34
N LEU A 32 -1.27 3.41 -14.07
CA LEU A 32 -0.34 3.03 -13.02
C LEU A 32 -0.50 1.54 -12.65
N GLU A 33 0.55 0.76 -12.90
CA GLU A 33 0.60 -0.67 -12.62
C GLU A 33 1.59 -1.02 -11.50
N VAL A 34 2.69 -0.27 -11.39
CA VAL A 34 3.74 -0.51 -10.40
C VAL A 34 3.96 0.77 -9.60
N ILE A 35 3.86 0.65 -8.29
CA ILE A 35 4.27 1.71 -7.37
C ILE A 35 5.13 1.10 -6.27
N LYS A 36 6.33 1.65 -6.12
CA LYS A 36 7.30 1.26 -5.12
C LYS A 36 7.86 2.51 -4.45
N LEU A 37 7.58 2.61 -3.17
CA LEU A 37 7.93 3.72 -2.29
C LEU A 37 8.75 3.22 -1.09
N ASP A 38 9.25 1.99 -1.14
CA ASP A 38 9.86 1.33 0.01
C ASP A 38 11.14 2.02 0.49
N HIS A 39 11.47 1.82 1.76
CA HIS A 39 12.67 2.40 2.38
C HIS A 39 12.73 3.92 2.21
N ASN A 40 11.71 4.60 2.75
CA ASN A 40 11.59 6.06 2.78
C ASN A 40 11.07 6.54 4.15
N ASN A 41 10.73 7.82 4.26
CA ASN A 41 10.17 8.43 5.45
C ASN A 41 8.75 8.99 5.21
N PHE A 42 8.01 8.45 4.25
CA PHE A 42 6.64 8.90 3.97
C PHE A 42 5.72 8.65 5.16
N LYS A 43 4.83 9.61 5.42
CA LYS A 43 3.91 9.58 6.55
C LYS A 43 2.57 10.19 6.14
N PHE A 44 1.57 9.33 5.94
CA PHE A 44 0.21 9.72 5.60
C PHE A 44 -0.78 8.64 6.04
N ASP A 45 -2.06 9.00 6.11
CA ASP A 45 -3.14 8.07 6.42
C ASP A 45 -3.50 7.29 5.15
N PHE A 46 -3.29 5.97 5.19
CA PHE A 46 -3.60 5.13 4.04
C PHE A 46 -5.09 4.80 3.93
N SER A 47 -5.90 5.00 4.98
CA SER A 47 -7.28 4.48 5.08
C SER A 47 -8.19 4.89 3.92
N ASN A 48 -8.04 6.14 3.47
CA ASN A 48 -8.92 6.76 2.47
C ASN A 48 -8.22 7.00 1.12
N VAL A 49 -7.07 6.37 0.90
CA VAL A 49 -6.34 6.51 -0.36
C VAL A 49 -7.11 5.80 -1.48
N ASP A 50 -7.44 6.55 -2.52
CA ASP A 50 -8.10 6.05 -3.71
C ASP A 50 -7.10 5.31 -4.61
N LEU A 51 -7.06 3.98 -4.49
CA LEU A 51 -6.16 3.15 -5.28
C LEU A 51 -6.66 3.01 -6.74
N PRO A 52 -5.79 3.20 -7.75
CA PRO A 52 -6.12 2.91 -9.14
C PRO A 52 -6.32 1.41 -9.37
N MET A 53 -7.28 1.06 -10.22
CA MET A 53 -7.68 -0.32 -10.49
C MET A 53 -6.61 -1.15 -11.21
N GLY A 54 -5.65 -0.49 -11.85
CA GLY A 54 -4.60 -1.12 -12.65
C GLY A 54 -3.43 -1.70 -11.83
N ILE A 55 -3.30 -1.37 -10.54
CA ILE A 55 -2.11 -1.74 -9.76
C ILE A 55 -1.93 -3.26 -9.70
N ARG A 56 -0.72 -3.67 -10.08
CA ARG A 56 -0.20 -5.04 -10.05
C ARG A 56 0.89 -5.20 -9.00
N THR A 57 1.68 -4.18 -8.72
CA THR A 57 2.75 -4.22 -7.72
C THR A 57 2.63 -2.99 -6.83
N LEU A 58 2.51 -3.23 -5.53
CA LEU A 58 2.49 -2.21 -4.50
C LEU A 58 3.55 -2.53 -3.46
N ASP A 59 4.59 -1.71 -3.38
CA ASP A 59 5.55 -1.77 -2.27
C ASP A 59 5.58 -0.42 -1.56
N ILE A 60 5.13 -0.40 -0.31
CA ILE A 60 5.18 0.78 0.56
C ILE A 60 5.89 0.44 1.88
N SER A 61 6.61 -0.68 1.91
CA SER A 61 7.27 -1.18 3.10
C SER A 61 8.30 -0.20 3.63
N HIS A 62 8.69 -0.34 4.90
CA HIS A 62 9.74 0.50 5.51
C HIS A 62 9.46 2.01 5.38
N ASN A 63 8.30 2.45 5.87
CA ASN A 63 7.89 3.85 5.93
C ASN A 63 7.24 4.17 7.29
N LYS A 64 6.59 5.33 7.42
CA LYS A 64 5.85 5.75 8.63
C LYS A 64 4.35 5.87 8.35
N ILE A 65 3.83 5.15 7.35
CA ILE A 65 2.44 5.19 6.90
C ILE A 65 1.55 4.63 8.00
N TYR A 66 0.39 5.24 8.23
CA TYR A 66 -0.52 4.90 9.33
C TYR A 66 -1.97 4.78 8.84
N GLY A 67 -2.88 4.46 9.76
CA GLY A 67 -4.28 4.20 9.44
C GLY A 67 -4.50 2.73 9.04
N SER A 68 -5.51 2.48 8.23
CA SER A 68 -5.91 1.14 7.78
C SER A 68 -5.60 0.92 6.30
N LEU A 69 -5.64 -0.34 5.86
CA LEU A 69 -5.56 -0.66 4.43
C LEU A 69 -6.92 -0.32 3.76
N PRO A 70 -6.96 0.46 2.66
CA PRO A 70 -8.20 0.73 1.92
C PRO A 70 -8.94 -0.54 1.54
N LYS A 71 -10.28 -0.55 1.70
CA LYS A 71 -11.12 -1.69 1.27
C LYS A 71 -10.86 -2.10 -0.18
N ARG A 72 -10.61 -1.13 -1.06
CA ARG A 72 -10.33 -1.36 -2.48
C ARG A 72 -9.08 -2.22 -2.72
N LEU A 73 -8.10 -2.21 -1.81
CA LEU A 73 -6.89 -3.03 -1.93
C LEU A 73 -7.21 -4.53 -2.11
N GLY A 74 -8.27 -5.03 -1.45
CA GLY A 74 -8.73 -6.41 -1.58
C GLY A 74 -9.34 -6.75 -2.94
N GLN A 75 -9.67 -5.76 -3.75
CA GLN A 75 -10.28 -5.90 -5.08
C GLN A 75 -9.26 -5.82 -6.21
N LEU A 76 -8.06 -5.30 -5.94
CA LEU A 76 -7.04 -5.08 -6.94
C LEU A 76 -6.47 -6.40 -7.47
N PRO A 77 -6.10 -6.46 -8.76
CA PRO A 77 -5.53 -7.65 -9.36
C PRO A 77 -4.00 -7.71 -9.13
N LEU A 78 -3.60 -7.46 -7.87
CA LEU A 78 -2.20 -7.45 -7.41
C LEU A 78 -1.50 -8.74 -7.77
N LYS A 79 -0.23 -8.67 -8.13
CA LYS A 79 0.72 -9.78 -8.32
C LYS A 79 1.77 -9.79 -7.21
N SER A 80 2.13 -8.63 -6.67
CA SER A 80 3.03 -8.46 -5.53
C SER A 80 2.50 -7.37 -4.60
N ILE A 81 2.70 -7.55 -3.30
CA ILE A 81 2.40 -6.56 -2.27
C ILE A 81 3.41 -6.66 -1.13
N ASP A 82 3.89 -5.52 -0.66
CA ASP A 82 4.54 -5.40 0.65
C ASP A 82 4.11 -4.09 1.32
N VAL A 83 3.51 -4.22 2.49
CA VAL A 83 3.08 -3.10 3.36
C VAL A 83 3.72 -3.21 4.74
N SER A 84 4.72 -4.08 4.90
CA SER A 84 5.38 -4.36 6.17
C SER A 84 6.16 -3.15 6.70
N TYR A 85 6.56 -3.19 7.97
CA TYR A 85 7.37 -2.14 8.60
C TYR A 85 6.76 -0.73 8.43
N ASN A 86 5.52 -0.58 8.89
CA ASN A 86 4.78 0.68 8.91
C ASN A 86 3.99 0.81 10.23
N ASN A 87 3.14 1.82 10.35
CA ASN A 87 2.28 2.06 11.51
C ASN A 87 0.80 1.71 11.23
N LEU A 88 0.54 0.78 10.31
CA LEU A 88 -0.82 0.42 9.89
C LEU A 88 -1.55 -0.40 10.97
N CYS A 89 -2.87 -0.30 11.00
CA CYS A 89 -3.72 -0.98 11.96
C CYS A 89 -5.09 -1.34 11.38
N GLY A 90 -5.69 -2.39 11.92
CA GLY A 90 -7.04 -2.82 11.58
C GLY A 90 -7.06 -4.07 10.71
N MET A 91 -8.27 -4.48 10.32
CA MET A 91 -8.49 -5.70 9.56
C MET A 91 -7.94 -5.57 8.13
N ILE A 92 -7.16 -6.55 7.69
CA ILE A 92 -6.74 -6.68 6.30
C ILE A 92 -8.00 -6.90 5.43
N PRO A 93 -8.25 -6.10 4.38
CA PRO A 93 -9.47 -6.19 3.59
C PRO A 93 -9.52 -7.52 2.82
N THR A 94 -10.33 -8.46 3.31
CA THR A 94 -10.44 -9.86 2.87
C THR A 94 -11.18 -10.04 1.55
N GLY A 95 -10.88 -9.23 0.53
CA GLY A 95 -11.08 -9.69 -0.83
C GLY A 95 -10.25 -10.96 -1.01
N ARG A 96 -10.81 -12.02 -1.60
CA ARG A 96 -10.28 -13.41 -1.63
C ARG A 96 -8.80 -13.56 -2.04
N ARG A 97 -8.15 -12.47 -2.48
CA ARG A 97 -6.81 -12.35 -3.05
C ARG A 97 -5.71 -12.01 -2.05
N LEU A 98 -5.97 -11.27 -0.96
CA LEU A 98 -4.86 -10.82 -0.08
C LEU A 98 -4.29 -11.96 0.79
N LYS A 99 -5.13 -12.91 1.19
CA LYS A 99 -4.76 -14.09 1.99
C LYS A 99 -3.75 -15.03 1.33
N ARG A 100 -3.46 -14.87 0.03
CA ARG A 100 -2.51 -15.71 -0.71
C ARG A 100 -1.07 -15.21 -0.62
N PHE A 101 -0.88 -13.96 -0.21
CA PHE A 101 0.44 -13.36 -0.04
C PHE A 101 1.03 -13.79 1.30
N SER A 102 2.36 -13.74 1.42
CA SER A 102 3.04 -14.12 2.67
C SER A 102 2.54 -13.25 3.83
N PRO A 103 2.36 -13.80 5.04
CA PRO A 103 2.19 -13.01 6.26
C PRO A 103 3.27 -11.92 6.43
N ASP A 104 4.50 -12.18 5.97
CA ASP A 104 5.62 -11.25 6.08
C ASP A 104 5.35 -9.91 5.38
N SER A 105 4.64 -9.93 4.26
CA SER A 105 4.23 -8.73 3.51
C SER A 105 3.33 -7.78 4.33
N PHE A 106 2.83 -8.22 5.49
CA PHE A 106 1.97 -7.44 6.39
C PHE A 106 2.58 -7.28 7.80
N ALA A 107 3.74 -7.88 8.04
CA ALA A 107 4.38 -7.92 9.35
C ALA A 107 4.87 -6.53 9.80
N HIS A 108 5.23 -6.43 11.09
CA HIS A 108 5.79 -5.21 11.67
C HIS A 108 4.96 -3.95 11.44
N ASN A 109 3.64 -4.10 11.54
CA ASN A 109 2.67 -3.01 11.59
C ASN A 109 2.10 -2.85 12.99
N LYS A 110 1.52 -1.68 13.29
CA LYS A 110 1.00 -1.35 14.63
C LYS A 110 -0.03 -2.36 15.15
N CYS A 111 -1.02 -2.71 14.33
CA CYS A 111 -2.08 -3.67 14.70
C CYS A 111 -2.86 -4.19 13.49
N LEU A 112 -2.17 -4.56 12.41
CA LEU A 112 -2.82 -5.30 11.33
C LEU A 112 -3.24 -6.69 11.80
N CYS A 113 -4.43 -7.12 11.40
CA CYS A 113 -5.01 -8.41 11.78
C CYS A 113 -5.95 -8.95 10.70
N GLY A 114 -6.32 -10.23 10.82
CA GLY A 114 -7.08 -10.97 9.81
C GLY A 114 -6.19 -11.56 8.72
N PRO A 115 -6.68 -12.56 7.95
CA PRO A 115 -5.86 -13.32 7.03
C PRO A 115 -5.07 -12.44 6.03
N PRO A 116 -3.76 -12.69 5.82
CA PRO A 116 -2.99 -13.87 6.24
C PRO A 116 -2.43 -13.81 7.68
N LEU A 117 -2.70 -12.75 8.44
CA LEU A 117 -2.32 -12.63 9.85
C LEU A 117 -3.34 -13.31 10.78
N PRO A 118 -3.01 -13.50 12.07
CA PRO A 118 -3.96 -13.93 13.08
C PRO A 118 -5.21 -13.03 13.14
N PRO A 119 -6.37 -13.55 13.60
CA PRO A 119 -7.60 -12.78 13.71
C PRO A 119 -7.44 -11.58 14.64
N CYS A 120 -8.27 -10.55 14.41
CA CYS A 120 -8.34 -9.39 15.29
C CYS A 120 -8.84 -9.82 16.68
N LYS A 121 -8.24 -9.24 17.72
CA LYS A 121 -8.66 -9.44 19.12
C LYS A 121 -9.73 -8.43 19.51
#